data_AF-A0A2T0FGB6-F1
#
_entry.id   AF-A0A2T0FGB6-F1
#
_cell.length_a   1.000
_cell.length_b   1.000
_cell.length_c   1.000
_cell.angle_alpha   90.00
_cell.angle_beta   90.00
_cell.angle_gamma   90.00
#
_symmetry.space_group_name_H-M   'P 1'
#
loop_
_entity.id
_entity.type
_entity.pdbx_description
1 polymer ?
#
loop_
_entity_poly.entity_id
_entity_poly.type
_entity_poly.pdbx_seq_one_letter_code
_entity_poly.pdbx_strand_id
1 'polypeptide(L)'
;MPSAGVHPIALLSVCELCTRAQLRQDTTPVIGGLYGTVVNDFIEIWYAFEVRREGSGIDTKFLIDKDGLLKTTNPAMQLLGWFRTEMGAENMDSWVYSIHAQVESVVPNPLLCTFSVPIPQDSTEFPVRAFKLGEAGIIEIPVEFSLDRPEETAVNDVMTMRSKSKGAVSDQLAKQTNAMILLHERLVVLRDYLQKALDCDNVDQGVVAKIVTAVDLLVRENDVLHTQESEHTEVGVITEVLAAVILNCDKKLLQNADKF
;
A
#
# COMPACT_ATOMS: atom_id res chain seq x y z
N MET A 1 1.75 15.88 4.60
CA MET A 1 1.80 15.55 3.17
C MET A 1 0.60 14.65 2.90
N PRO A 2 -0.11 14.81 1.78
CA PRO A 2 -1.22 13.91 1.45
C PRO A 2 -0.68 12.48 1.30
N SER A 3 -1.51 11.50 1.64
CA SER A 3 -1.25 10.07 1.42
C SER A 3 -2.50 9.43 0.82
N ALA A 4 -2.33 8.28 0.17
CA ALA A 4 -3.43 7.57 -0.49
C ALA A 4 -3.52 6.13 0.01
N GLY A 5 -4.73 5.69 0.34
CA GLY A 5 -5.07 4.31 0.64
C GLY A 5 -5.83 3.68 -0.51
N VAL A 6 -5.40 2.52 -1.00
CA VAL A 6 -6.10 1.77 -2.05
C VAL A 6 -6.78 0.55 -1.45
N HIS A 7 -8.10 0.46 -1.62
CA HIS A 7 -8.85 -0.72 -1.22
C HIS A 7 -8.59 -1.89 -2.20
N PRO A 8 -8.43 -3.13 -1.70
CA PRO A 8 -8.34 -4.33 -2.53
C PRO A 8 -9.40 -4.44 -3.62
N ILE A 9 -10.64 -4.02 -3.37
CA ILE A 9 -11.69 -4.05 -4.39
C ILE A 9 -11.39 -3.15 -5.59
N ALA A 10 -10.71 -2.01 -5.40
CA ALA A 10 -10.26 -1.16 -6.50
C ALA A 10 -9.18 -1.87 -7.34
N LEU A 11 -8.22 -2.54 -6.67
CA LEU A 11 -7.17 -3.32 -7.34
C LEU A 11 -7.77 -4.46 -8.17
N LEU A 12 -8.70 -5.23 -7.57
CA LEU A 12 -9.39 -6.31 -8.26
C LEU A 12 -10.17 -5.80 -9.47
N SER A 13 -10.77 -4.61 -9.36
CA SER A 13 -11.45 -3.96 -10.49
C SER A 13 -10.47 -3.69 -11.63
N VAL A 14 -9.31 -3.06 -11.34
CA VAL A 14 -8.28 -2.83 -12.36
C VAL A 14 -7.77 -4.13 -12.97
N CYS A 15 -7.52 -5.16 -12.16
CA CYS A 15 -7.09 -6.48 -12.65
C CYS A 15 -8.11 -7.14 -13.58
N GLU A 16 -9.42 -7.03 -13.29
CA GLU A 16 -10.48 -7.52 -14.18
C GLU A 16 -10.44 -6.77 -15.52
N LEU A 17 -10.31 -5.44 -15.48
CA LEU A 17 -10.21 -4.62 -16.69
C LEU A 17 -9.00 -5.00 -17.54
N CYS A 18 -7.83 -5.20 -16.92
CA CYS A 18 -6.62 -5.67 -17.61
C CYS A 18 -6.84 -7.05 -18.23
N THR A 19 -7.45 -7.98 -17.49
CA THR A 19 -7.73 -9.34 -17.97
C THR A 19 -8.66 -9.28 -19.18
N ARG A 20 -9.68 -8.43 -19.13
CA ARG A 20 -10.60 -8.22 -20.24
C ARG A 20 -9.92 -7.60 -21.47
N ALA A 21 -9.03 -6.63 -21.27
CA ALA A 21 -8.25 -6.04 -22.35
C ALA A 21 -7.32 -7.08 -23.00
N GLN A 22 -6.64 -7.90 -22.20
CA GLN A 22 -5.79 -9.00 -22.68
C GLN A 22 -6.58 -10.04 -23.48
N LEU A 23 -7.78 -10.43 -23.00
CA LEU A 23 -8.66 -11.36 -23.71
C LEU A 23 -9.17 -10.79 -25.04
N ARG A 24 -9.30 -9.46 -25.15
CA ARG A 24 -9.64 -8.76 -26.38
C ARG A 24 -8.43 -8.54 -27.31
N GLN A 25 -7.23 -8.95 -26.88
CA GLN A 25 -5.96 -8.65 -27.56
C GLN A 25 -5.74 -7.14 -27.75
N ASP A 26 -6.26 -6.33 -26.82
CA ASP A 26 -6.03 -4.90 -26.80
C ASP A 26 -4.68 -4.62 -26.15
N THR A 27 -3.80 -3.95 -26.88
CA THR A 27 -2.47 -3.56 -26.41
C THR A 27 -2.45 -2.15 -25.83
N THR A 28 -3.58 -1.44 -25.86
CA THR A 28 -3.67 -0.09 -25.32
C THR A 28 -3.74 -0.11 -23.79
N PRO A 29 -3.12 0.87 -23.11
CA PRO A 29 -3.26 1.02 -21.66
C PRO A 29 -4.73 1.16 -21.28
N VAL A 30 -5.17 0.38 -20.30
CA VAL A 30 -6.49 0.56 -19.69
C VAL A 30 -6.46 1.85 -18.89
N ILE A 31 -7.46 2.69 -19.10
CA ILE A 31 -7.66 3.94 -18.38
C ILE A 31 -9.05 3.99 -17.77
N GLY A 32 -9.20 4.77 -16.71
CA GLY A 32 -10.48 4.84 -16.03
C GLY A 32 -10.55 5.85 -14.89
N GLY A 33 -11.73 5.98 -14.30
CA GLY A 33 -11.97 6.86 -13.16
C GLY A 33 -11.65 6.19 -11.82
N LEU A 34 -11.19 6.99 -10.86
CA LEU A 34 -10.98 6.60 -9.46
C LEU A 34 -12.06 7.22 -8.59
N TYR A 35 -12.70 6.43 -7.75
CA TYR A 35 -13.82 6.86 -6.93
C TYR A 35 -13.59 6.49 -5.46
N GLY A 36 -13.94 7.41 -4.56
CA GLY A 36 -13.73 7.20 -3.13
C GLY A 36 -13.91 8.45 -2.30
N THR A 37 -13.21 8.55 -1.18
CA THR A 37 -13.40 9.61 -0.17
C THR A 37 -12.10 10.37 0.07
N VAL A 38 -12.22 11.58 0.60
CA VAL A 38 -11.07 12.35 1.08
C VAL A 38 -11.36 12.76 2.52
N VAL A 39 -10.52 12.34 3.45
CA VAL A 39 -10.66 12.59 4.87
C VAL A 39 -9.35 13.15 5.40
N ASN A 40 -9.33 14.42 5.84
CA ASN A 40 -8.15 15.05 6.45
C ASN A 40 -6.85 14.87 5.63
N ASP A 41 -6.89 15.18 4.32
CA ASP A 41 -5.78 15.00 3.35
C ASP A 41 -5.36 13.55 3.07
N PHE A 42 -6.07 12.56 3.63
CA PHE A 42 -5.98 11.16 3.23
C PHE A 42 -6.99 10.86 2.12
N ILE A 43 -6.52 10.26 1.02
CA ILE A 43 -7.36 9.90 -0.13
C ILE A 43 -7.60 8.39 -0.10
N GLU A 44 -8.85 7.96 0.10
CA GLU A 44 -9.20 6.55 0.06
C GLU A 44 -9.82 6.20 -1.29
N ILE A 45 -9.16 5.31 -2.02
CA ILE A 45 -9.60 4.82 -3.33
C ILE A 45 -10.39 3.53 -3.12
N TRP A 46 -11.70 3.63 -3.26
CA TRP A 46 -12.63 2.52 -3.04
C TRP A 46 -12.90 1.75 -4.32
N TYR A 47 -13.10 2.45 -5.45
CA TYR A 47 -13.49 1.82 -6.71
C TYR A 47 -12.74 2.40 -7.89
N ALA A 48 -12.54 1.56 -8.90
CA ALA A 48 -12.01 1.94 -10.20
C ALA A 48 -12.96 1.45 -11.30
N PHE A 49 -13.16 2.24 -12.34
CA PHE A 49 -14.02 1.87 -13.47
C PHE A 49 -13.42 2.30 -14.81
N GLU A 50 -13.61 1.50 -15.86
CA GLU A 50 -13.09 1.79 -17.20
C GLU A 50 -13.76 3.01 -17.81
N VAL A 51 -12.97 3.84 -18.49
CA VAL A 51 -13.45 4.93 -19.35
C VAL A 51 -12.93 4.67 -20.74
N ARG A 52 -13.81 4.82 -21.74
CA ARG A 52 -13.42 4.61 -23.13
C ARG A 52 -12.52 5.76 -23.58
N ARG A 53 -11.42 5.40 -24.25
CA ARG A 53 -10.56 6.36 -24.93
C ARG A 53 -11.24 6.80 -26.25
N GLU A 54 -11.35 8.12 -26.44
CA GLU A 54 -11.85 8.72 -27.67
C GLU A 54 -10.68 9.41 -28.40
N GLY A 55 -10.03 8.66 -29.30
CA GLY A 55 -8.83 9.15 -30.00
C GLY A 55 -7.70 9.49 -29.02
N SER A 56 -7.33 10.78 -28.94
CA SER A 56 -6.32 11.28 -28.01
C SER A 56 -6.85 11.65 -26.62
N GLY A 57 -8.16 11.60 -26.40
CA GLY A 57 -8.81 12.01 -25.15
C GLY A 57 -9.65 10.91 -24.51
N ILE A 58 -10.49 11.33 -23.56
CA ILE A 58 -11.43 10.48 -22.83
C ILE A 58 -12.85 11.03 -22.93
N ASP A 59 -13.85 10.15 -22.80
CA ASP A 59 -15.25 10.57 -22.68
C ASP A 59 -15.50 11.20 -21.31
N THR A 60 -15.33 12.52 -21.23
CA THR A 60 -15.57 13.32 -20.02
C THR A 60 -17.05 13.38 -19.65
N LYS A 61 -17.95 13.26 -20.62
CA LYS A 61 -19.39 13.22 -20.35
C LYS A 61 -19.75 11.93 -19.62
N PHE A 62 -19.19 10.79 -20.04
CA PHE A 62 -19.35 9.54 -19.34
C PHE A 62 -18.84 9.60 -17.89
N LEU A 63 -17.71 10.29 -17.64
CA LEU A 63 -17.22 10.51 -16.27
C LEU A 63 -18.24 11.25 -15.41
N ILE A 64 -18.81 12.35 -15.93
CA ILE A 64 -19.82 13.14 -15.23
C ILE A 64 -21.09 12.33 -14.98
N ASP A 65 -21.59 11.61 -15.99
CA ASP A 65 -22.78 10.78 -15.88
C ASP A 65 -22.57 9.63 -14.86
N LYS A 66 -21.37 9.04 -14.85
CA LYS A 66 -21.00 8.00 -13.87
C LYS A 66 -20.86 8.51 -12.46
N ASP A 67 -20.22 9.67 -12.26
CA ASP A 67 -20.16 10.35 -10.97
C ASP A 67 -21.58 10.63 -10.44
N GLY A 68 -22.46 11.16 -11.29
CA GLY A 68 -23.86 11.38 -10.97
C GLY A 68 -24.59 10.11 -10.52
N LEU A 69 -24.39 8.99 -11.22
CA LEU A 69 -24.97 7.70 -10.86
C LEU A 69 -24.43 7.18 -9.52
N LEU A 70 -23.11 7.21 -9.33
CA LEU A 70 -22.48 6.68 -8.11
C LEU A 70 -22.83 7.51 -6.87
N LYS A 71 -23.02 8.83 -7.02
CA LYS A 71 -23.52 9.69 -5.94
C LYS A 71 -24.93 9.33 -5.48
N THR A 72 -25.76 8.71 -6.34
CA THR A 72 -27.10 8.26 -5.91
C THR A 72 -27.05 7.08 -4.94
N THR A 73 -26.04 6.22 -5.05
CA THR A 73 -25.89 5.04 -4.19
C THR A 73 -24.96 5.30 -3.00
N ASN A 74 -23.94 6.15 -3.18
CA ASN A 74 -23.05 6.56 -2.10
C ASN A 74 -22.70 8.07 -2.19
N PRO A 75 -23.48 8.93 -1.51
CA PRO A 75 -23.29 10.38 -1.53
C PRO A 75 -22.00 10.87 -0.88
N ALA A 76 -21.38 10.07 -0.01
CA ALA A 76 -20.15 10.44 0.69
C ALA A 76 -18.90 10.27 -0.18
N MET A 77 -19.00 9.50 -1.26
CA MET A 77 -17.92 9.27 -2.22
C MET A 77 -18.00 10.25 -3.38
N GLN A 78 -16.86 10.50 -4.01
CA GLN A 78 -16.70 11.39 -5.15
C GLN A 78 -15.64 10.85 -6.12
N LEU A 79 -15.69 11.35 -7.36
CA LEU A 79 -14.63 11.13 -8.34
C LEU A 79 -13.34 11.83 -7.87
N LEU A 80 -12.29 11.05 -7.64
CA LEU A 80 -11.00 11.48 -7.09
C LEU A 80 -10.00 11.85 -8.19
N GLY A 81 -10.15 11.27 -9.37
CA GLY A 81 -9.22 11.40 -10.47
C GLY A 81 -9.31 10.21 -11.42
N TRP A 82 -8.16 9.77 -11.94
CA TRP A 82 -8.11 8.74 -12.97
C TRP A 82 -6.91 7.82 -12.80
N PHE A 83 -6.98 6.66 -13.43
CA PHE A 83 -5.88 5.70 -13.46
C PHE A 83 -5.48 5.31 -14.87
N ARG A 84 -4.26 4.77 -14.97
CA ARG A 84 -3.76 4.08 -16.15
C ARG A 84 -3.00 2.81 -15.74
N THR A 85 -2.90 1.86 -16.65
CA THR A 85 -2.09 0.64 -16.46
C THR A 85 -0.76 0.76 -17.20
N GLU A 86 0.34 0.40 -16.56
CA GLU A 86 1.67 0.35 -17.19
C GLU A 86 1.86 -1.00 -17.87
N MET A 87 2.22 -0.98 -19.15
CA MET A 87 2.64 -2.17 -19.89
C MET A 87 4.12 -2.06 -20.28
N GLY A 88 5.03 -1.78 -19.32
CA GLY A 88 6.48 -1.71 -19.53
C GLY A 88 7.22 -0.64 -18.72
N ALA A 89 8.51 -0.44 -19.02
CA ALA A 89 9.35 0.60 -18.40
C ALA A 89 8.90 2.01 -18.86
N GLU A 90 8.46 2.82 -17.89
CA GLU A 90 7.69 4.04 -18.13
C GLU A 90 8.48 5.30 -18.49
N ASN A 91 7.86 6.14 -19.33
CA ASN A 91 7.98 7.60 -19.29
C ASN A 91 6.58 8.23 -19.18
N MET A 92 6.49 9.40 -18.55
CA MET A 92 5.26 10.19 -18.50
C MET A 92 5.05 10.89 -19.84
N ASP A 93 4.35 10.21 -20.74
CA ASP A 93 4.16 10.66 -22.12
C ASP A 93 3.24 11.89 -22.23
N SER A 94 3.37 12.62 -23.35
CA SER A 94 2.54 13.79 -23.68
C SER A 94 1.02 13.54 -23.61
N TRP A 95 0.57 12.32 -23.95
CA TRP A 95 -0.86 11.97 -23.87
C TRP A 95 -1.38 11.91 -22.44
N VAL A 96 -0.52 11.60 -21.45
CA VAL A 96 -0.90 11.55 -20.03
C VAL A 96 -1.29 12.95 -19.56
N TYR A 97 -0.50 13.96 -19.90
CA TYR A 97 -0.82 15.36 -19.58
C TYR A 97 -2.10 15.83 -20.29
N SER A 98 -2.29 15.41 -21.54
CA SER A 98 -3.51 15.73 -22.29
C SER A 98 -4.78 15.17 -21.63
N ILE A 99 -4.72 13.93 -21.14
CA ILE A 99 -5.84 13.32 -20.42
C ILE A 99 -5.99 13.95 -19.03
N HIS A 100 -4.89 14.20 -18.32
CA HIS A 100 -4.95 14.82 -17.00
C HIS A 100 -5.65 16.19 -17.05
N ALA A 101 -5.31 17.03 -18.03
CA ALA A 101 -5.98 18.32 -18.24
C ALA A 101 -7.48 18.18 -18.57
N GLN A 102 -7.89 17.12 -19.29
CA GLN A 102 -9.31 16.83 -19.52
C GLN A 102 -10.03 16.42 -18.24
N VAL A 103 -9.41 15.57 -17.41
CA VAL A 103 -9.97 15.17 -16.11
C VAL A 103 -10.04 16.36 -15.15
N GLU A 104 -9.05 17.25 -15.18
CA GLU A 104 -9.01 18.46 -14.36
C GLU A 104 -10.19 19.40 -14.62
N SER A 105 -10.72 19.40 -15.85
CA SER A 105 -11.95 20.14 -16.18
C SER A 105 -13.22 19.58 -15.51
N VAL A 106 -13.17 18.33 -15.04
CA VAL A 106 -14.27 17.63 -14.36
C VAL A 106 -14.06 17.59 -12.85
N VAL A 107 -12.83 17.31 -12.41
CA VAL A 107 -12.45 17.17 -11.00
C VAL A 107 -11.29 18.12 -10.70
N PRO A 108 -11.43 19.06 -9.74
CA PRO A 108 -10.33 19.94 -9.37
C PRO A 108 -9.20 19.14 -8.71
N ASN A 109 -7.95 19.36 -9.13
CA ASN A 109 -6.74 18.70 -8.63
C ASN A 109 -6.84 17.15 -8.65
N PRO A 110 -7.04 16.52 -9.81
CA PRO A 110 -7.31 15.10 -9.89
C PRO A 110 -6.08 14.27 -9.53
N LEU A 111 -6.31 13.14 -8.85
CA LEU A 111 -5.28 12.15 -8.59
C LEU A 111 -4.99 11.31 -9.85
N LEU A 112 -3.72 11.10 -10.19
CA LEU A 112 -3.31 10.12 -11.18
C LEU A 112 -2.75 8.89 -10.47
N CYS A 113 -3.39 7.73 -10.62
CA CYS A 113 -2.80 6.46 -10.19
C CYS A 113 -2.30 5.65 -11.37
N THR A 114 -1.15 5.02 -11.19
CA THR A 114 -0.56 4.16 -12.19
C THR A 114 -0.41 2.76 -11.61
N PHE A 115 -0.99 1.76 -12.31
CA PHE A 115 -1.03 0.37 -11.89
C PHE A 115 -0.09 -0.46 -12.76
N SER A 116 0.93 -1.07 -12.17
CA SER A 116 1.89 -1.90 -12.90
C SER A 116 1.31 -3.29 -13.13
N VAL A 117 0.85 -3.57 -14.35
CA VAL A 117 0.21 -4.85 -14.72
C VAL A 117 0.72 -5.30 -16.11
N PRO A 118 1.37 -6.47 -16.25
CA PRO A 118 1.57 -7.50 -15.23
C PRO A 118 2.63 -7.13 -14.19
N ILE A 119 2.42 -7.56 -12.94
CA ILE A 119 3.39 -7.37 -11.86
C ILE A 119 4.62 -8.24 -12.19
N PRO A 120 5.84 -7.65 -12.27
CA PRO A 120 7.06 -8.43 -12.46
C PRO A 120 7.23 -9.45 -11.32
N GLN A 121 7.56 -10.69 -11.64
CA GLN A 121 7.60 -11.80 -10.66
C GLN A 121 8.58 -11.59 -9.50
N ASP A 122 9.60 -10.76 -9.70
CA ASP A 122 10.64 -10.45 -8.70
C ASP A 122 10.46 -9.08 -8.04
N SER A 123 9.37 -8.36 -8.34
CA SER A 123 9.12 -7.05 -7.73
C SER A 123 8.58 -7.21 -6.31
N THR A 124 9.22 -6.53 -5.35
CA THR A 124 8.73 -6.36 -3.98
C THR A 124 8.03 -5.02 -3.78
N GLU A 125 7.95 -4.21 -4.85
CA GLU A 125 7.33 -2.89 -4.83
C GLU A 125 5.81 -2.99 -4.89
N PHE A 126 5.16 -2.04 -4.24
CA PHE A 126 3.71 -1.93 -4.28
C PHE A 126 3.28 -1.60 -5.72
N PRO A 127 2.32 -2.34 -6.32
CA PRO A 127 2.04 -2.26 -7.76
C PRO A 127 1.22 -1.03 -8.16
N VAL A 128 1.09 -0.04 -7.27
CA VAL A 128 0.37 1.21 -7.53
C VAL A 128 1.23 2.39 -7.11
N ARG A 129 1.34 3.37 -7.99
CA ARG A 129 1.98 4.65 -7.72
C ARG A 129 0.97 5.77 -7.91
N ALA A 130 0.95 6.75 -7.02
CA ALA A 130 0.00 7.86 -7.08
C ALA A 130 0.74 9.18 -7.26
N PHE A 131 0.21 10.03 -8.12
CA PHE A 131 0.83 11.29 -8.52
C PHE A 131 -0.21 12.41 -8.48
N LYS A 132 0.21 13.57 -7.96
CA LYS A 132 -0.46 14.84 -8.20
C LYS A 132 0.35 15.62 -9.22
N LEU A 133 -0.31 16.02 -10.31
CA LEU A 133 0.27 16.93 -11.29
C LEU A 133 -0.27 18.33 -10.98
N GLY A 134 0.63 19.30 -10.91
CA GLY A 134 0.26 20.70 -10.76
C GLY A 134 1.28 21.61 -11.43
N GLU A 135 1.10 22.92 -11.30
CA GLU A 135 2.02 23.92 -11.85
C GLU A 135 3.46 23.78 -11.33
N ALA A 136 3.61 23.26 -10.10
CA ALA A 136 4.88 23.02 -9.45
C ALA A 136 5.59 21.72 -9.89
N GLY A 137 4.99 20.96 -10.82
CA GLY A 137 5.52 19.69 -11.32
C GLY A 137 4.75 18.46 -10.83
N ILE A 138 5.41 17.31 -10.89
CA ILE A 138 4.84 16.00 -10.55
C ILE A 138 5.27 15.65 -9.14
N ILE A 139 4.31 15.41 -8.26
CA ILE A 139 4.56 15.03 -6.87
C ILE A 139 4.03 13.62 -6.68
N GLU A 140 4.92 12.69 -6.38
CA GLU A 140 4.54 11.33 -5.98
C GLU A 140 4.02 11.34 -4.54
N ILE A 141 2.95 10.58 -4.31
CA ILE A 141 2.25 10.47 -3.04
C ILE A 141 2.44 9.06 -2.52
N PRO A 142 2.78 8.89 -1.22
CA PRO A 142 2.88 7.56 -0.63
C PRO A 142 1.53 6.85 -0.69
N VAL A 143 1.55 5.61 -1.16
CA VAL A 143 0.36 4.76 -1.30
C VAL A 143 0.46 3.55 -0.39
N GLU A 144 -0.63 3.24 0.29
CA GLU A 144 -0.76 2.06 1.15
C GLU A 144 -2.05 1.29 0.86
N PHE A 145 -2.19 0.10 1.43
CA PHE A 145 -3.47 -0.60 1.43
C PHE A 145 -4.39 0.05 2.46
N SER A 146 -5.59 0.44 2.03
CA SER A 146 -6.68 0.75 2.95
C SER A 146 -7.54 -0.51 3.10
N LEU A 147 -7.69 -0.98 4.32
CA LEU A 147 -8.44 -2.19 4.63
C LEU A 147 -9.39 -1.92 5.78
N ASP A 148 -10.69 -2.13 5.52
CA ASP A 148 -11.68 -2.25 6.58
C ASP A 148 -11.75 -3.69 7.09
N ARG A 149 -12.14 -3.90 8.36
CA ARG A 149 -12.26 -5.25 8.95
C ARG A 149 -13.06 -6.27 8.12
N PRO A 150 -14.21 -5.91 7.51
CA PRO A 150 -14.94 -6.83 6.64
C PRO A 150 -14.16 -7.17 5.37
N GLU A 151 -13.44 -6.19 4.80
CA GLU A 151 -12.61 -6.39 3.61
C GLU A 151 -11.38 -7.25 3.92
N GLU A 152 -10.70 -7.00 5.04
CA GLU A 152 -9.60 -7.84 5.53
C GLU A 152 -10.04 -9.31 5.67
N THR A 153 -11.24 -9.52 6.21
CA THR A 153 -11.81 -10.87 6.35
C THR A 153 -12.12 -11.48 4.99
N ALA A 154 -12.76 -10.74 4.09
CA ALA A 154 -13.07 -11.22 2.75
C ALA A 154 -11.80 -11.55 1.94
N VAL A 155 -10.77 -10.70 2.01
CA VAL A 155 -9.47 -10.94 1.36
C VAL A 155 -8.82 -12.19 1.93
N ASN A 156 -8.82 -12.33 3.26
CA ASN A 156 -8.28 -13.53 3.90
C ASN A 156 -9.05 -14.79 3.47
N ASP A 157 -10.37 -14.74 3.42
CA ASP A 157 -11.20 -15.87 2.99
C ASP A 157 -10.89 -16.27 1.55
N VAL A 158 -10.72 -15.30 0.63
CA VAL A 158 -10.30 -15.58 -0.76
C VAL A 158 -8.93 -16.25 -0.80
N MET A 159 -7.99 -15.83 0.05
CA MET A 159 -6.66 -16.44 0.14
C MET A 159 -6.70 -17.85 0.75
N THR A 160 -7.56 -18.09 1.74
CA THR A 160 -7.69 -19.36 2.46
C THR A 160 -8.72 -20.31 1.85
N MET A 161 -9.49 -19.91 0.84
CA MET A 161 -10.50 -20.75 0.14
C MET A 161 -9.94 -22.07 -0.41
N ARG A 162 -8.61 -22.21 -0.54
CA ARG A 162 -7.93 -23.46 -0.91
C ARG A 162 -7.76 -24.45 0.26
N SER A 163 -7.98 -23.99 1.49
CA SER A 163 -7.84 -24.77 2.73
C SER A 163 -9.21 -25.17 3.24
N LYS A 164 -9.59 -26.44 3.03
CA LYS A 164 -10.85 -26.99 3.55
C LYS A 164 -10.96 -26.76 5.07
N SER A 165 -11.98 -25.98 5.45
CA SER A 165 -12.62 -25.86 6.76
C SER A 165 -11.79 -26.37 7.96
N LYS A 166 -11.05 -25.46 8.60
CA LYS A 166 -10.77 -25.58 10.03
C LYS A 166 -11.58 -24.48 10.73
N GLY A 167 -12.05 -24.69 11.96
CA GLY A 167 -13.03 -23.80 12.61
C GLY A 167 -12.55 -22.34 12.81
N ALA A 168 -13.47 -21.46 13.20
CA ALA A 168 -13.19 -20.01 13.35
C ALA A 168 -11.96 -19.68 14.21
N VAL A 169 -11.70 -20.46 15.27
CA VAL A 169 -10.52 -20.29 16.14
C VAL A 169 -9.22 -20.62 15.41
N SER A 170 -9.19 -21.68 14.61
CA SER A 170 -7.99 -22.02 13.83
C SER A 170 -7.72 -21.03 12.71
N ASP A 171 -8.76 -20.40 12.14
CA ASP A 171 -8.58 -19.35 11.13
C ASP A 171 -8.00 -18.08 11.78
N GLN A 172 -8.44 -17.73 12.99
CA GLN A 172 -7.88 -16.61 13.74
C GLN A 172 -6.41 -16.87 14.16
N LEU A 173 -6.10 -18.08 14.64
CA LEU A 173 -4.73 -18.49 14.93
C LEU A 173 -3.85 -18.49 13.67
N ALA A 174 -4.39 -18.92 12.52
CA ALA A 174 -3.66 -18.90 11.26
C ALA A 174 -3.35 -17.46 10.82
N LYS A 175 -4.30 -16.53 10.96
CA LYS A 175 -4.08 -15.09 10.71
C LYS A 175 -2.95 -14.55 11.60
N GLN A 176 -3.02 -14.78 12.90
CA GLN A 176 -1.99 -14.33 13.84
C GLN A 176 -0.62 -14.97 13.57
N THR A 177 -0.60 -16.26 13.23
CA THR A 177 0.64 -16.97 12.89
C THR A 177 1.27 -16.39 11.62
N ASN A 178 0.48 -16.14 10.58
CA ASN A 178 0.97 -15.54 9.34
C ASN A 178 1.48 -14.12 9.57
N ALA A 179 0.80 -13.33 10.40
CA ALA A 179 1.27 -11.99 10.80
C ALA A 179 2.62 -12.05 11.54
N MET A 180 2.80 -13.01 12.46
CA MET A 180 4.07 -13.24 13.15
C MET A 180 5.19 -13.68 12.20
N ILE A 181 4.89 -14.53 11.22
CA ILE A 181 5.86 -14.94 10.19
C ILE A 181 6.30 -13.73 9.37
N LEU A 182 5.36 -12.92 8.88
CA LEU A 182 5.67 -11.71 8.11
C LEU A 182 6.50 -10.71 8.93
N LEU A 183 6.16 -10.51 10.21
CA LEU A 183 6.93 -9.68 11.11
C LEU A 183 8.36 -10.21 11.29
N HIS A 184 8.51 -11.52 11.48
CA HIS A 184 9.81 -12.17 11.61
C HIS A 184 10.67 -11.96 10.35
N GLU A 185 10.10 -12.17 9.16
CA GLU A 185 10.79 -11.93 7.88
C GLU A 185 11.27 -10.48 7.77
N ARG A 186 10.44 -9.50 8.17
CA ARG A 186 10.84 -8.09 8.19
C ARG A 186 11.95 -7.79 9.21
N LEU A 187 11.89 -8.38 10.40
CA LEU A 187 12.93 -8.24 11.42
C LEU A 187 14.26 -8.84 10.97
N VAL A 188 14.24 -9.95 10.23
CA VAL A 188 15.44 -10.56 9.62
C VAL A 188 16.08 -9.58 8.63
N VAL A 189 15.30 -8.95 7.75
CA VAL A 189 15.82 -7.94 6.80
C VAL A 189 16.44 -6.74 7.53
N LEU A 190 15.78 -6.23 8.58
CA LEU A 190 16.30 -5.12 9.38
C LEU A 190 17.60 -5.49 10.11
N ARG A 191 17.66 -6.69 10.69
CA ARG A 191 18.88 -7.21 11.32
C ARG A 191 20.02 -7.31 10.32
N ASP A 192 19.76 -7.87 9.15
CA ASP A 192 20.78 -8.05 8.10
C ASP A 192 21.26 -6.69 7.56
N TYR A 193 20.38 -5.70 7.49
CA TYR A 193 20.74 -4.32 7.18
C TYR A 193 21.66 -3.72 8.26
N LEU A 194 21.30 -3.86 9.54
CA LEU A 194 22.12 -3.37 10.66
C LEU A 194 23.49 -4.08 10.74
N GLN A 195 23.55 -5.39 10.44
CA GLN A 195 24.81 -6.12 10.39
C GLN A 195 25.70 -5.61 9.26
N LYS A 196 25.15 -5.42 8.06
CA LYS A 196 25.90 -4.80 6.95
C LYS A 196 26.32 -3.37 7.28
N ALA A 197 25.50 -2.65 8.03
CA ALA A 197 25.80 -1.31 8.47
C ALA A 197 26.96 -1.24 9.48
N LEU A 198 27.14 -2.29 10.27
CA LEU A 198 28.26 -2.41 11.19
C LEU A 198 29.57 -2.77 10.49
N ASP A 199 29.47 -3.51 9.39
CA ASP A 199 30.63 -4.01 8.64
C ASP A 199 31.12 -3.04 7.54
N CYS A 200 30.33 -2.00 7.18
CA CYS A 200 30.60 -1.09 6.07
C CYS A 200 30.42 0.39 6.47
N ASP A 201 31.30 1.29 6.01
CA ASP A 201 31.23 2.73 6.36
C ASP A 201 30.19 3.55 5.57
N ASN A 202 29.65 3.04 4.47
CA ASN A 202 28.70 3.75 3.58
C ASN A 202 27.24 3.41 3.89
N VAL A 203 26.79 3.72 5.10
CA VAL A 203 25.42 3.45 5.56
C VAL A 203 24.61 4.74 5.62
N ASP A 204 23.35 4.64 5.22
CA ASP A 204 22.37 5.70 5.46
C ASP A 204 22.05 5.80 6.96
N GLN A 205 22.69 6.76 7.62
CA GLN A 205 22.48 7.07 9.04
C GLN A 205 21.02 7.44 9.33
N GLY A 206 20.27 7.95 8.35
CA GLY A 206 18.85 8.25 8.48
C GLY A 206 17.99 7.00 8.61
N VAL A 207 18.34 5.92 7.92
CA VAL A 207 17.66 4.62 8.06
C VAL A 207 17.97 3.99 9.42
N VAL A 208 19.23 4.03 9.86
CA VAL A 208 19.63 3.52 11.18
C VAL A 208 18.89 4.25 12.30
N ALA A 209 18.83 5.58 12.25
CA ALA A 209 18.10 6.38 13.24
C ALA A 209 16.60 6.04 13.30
N LYS A 210 15.96 5.80 12.15
CA LYS A 210 14.55 5.35 12.09
C LYS A 210 14.36 3.98 12.73
N ILE A 211 15.26 3.04 12.48
CA ILE A 211 15.21 1.70 13.08
C ILE A 211 15.36 1.79 14.60
N VAL A 212 16.35 2.55 15.10
CA VAL A 212 16.55 2.76 16.54
C VAL A 212 15.31 3.39 17.18
N THR A 213 14.72 4.40 16.54
CA THR A 213 13.48 5.03 17.04
C THR A 213 12.32 4.06 17.09
N ALA A 214 12.15 3.22 16.07
CA ALA A 214 11.09 2.20 16.05
C ALA A 214 11.27 1.15 17.17
N VAL A 215 12.52 0.73 17.41
CA VAL A 215 12.83 -0.20 18.51
C VAL A 215 12.58 0.46 19.88
N ASP A 216 12.97 1.72 20.08
CA ASP A 216 12.72 2.46 21.32
C ASP A 216 11.21 2.61 21.59
N LEU A 217 10.41 2.88 20.55
CA LEU A 217 8.95 2.93 20.66
C LEU A 217 8.36 1.59 21.09
N LEU A 218 8.83 0.47 20.51
CA LEU A 218 8.37 -0.87 20.89
C LEU A 218 8.72 -1.23 22.33
N VAL A 219 9.93 -0.87 22.79
CA VAL A 219 10.34 -1.08 24.19
C VAL A 219 9.46 -0.27 25.14
N ARG A 220 9.17 0.99 24.80
CA ARG A 220 8.31 1.87 25.60
C ARG A 220 6.87 1.38 25.70
N GLU A 221 6.28 0.95 24.59
CA GLU A 221 4.93 0.38 24.63
C GLU A 221 4.89 -0.93 25.44
N ASN A 222 5.94 -1.75 25.37
CA ASN A 222 6.04 -2.96 26.17
C ASN A 222 6.13 -2.68 27.68
N ASP A 223 6.87 -1.66 28.10
CA ASP A 223 6.93 -1.24 29.52
C ASP A 223 5.57 -0.75 30.03
N VAL A 224 4.81 -0.06 29.19
CA VAL A 224 3.44 0.38 29.50
C VAL A 224 2.49 -0.81 29.62
N LEU A 225 2.59 -1.79 28.72
CA LEU A 225 1.76 -3.00 28.73
C LEU A 225 2.06 -3.89 29.94
N HIS A 226 3.34 -4.09 30.31
CA HIS A 226 3.71 -4.80 31.53
C HIS A 226 3.21 -4.12 32.81
N THR A 227 3.00 -2.80 32.77
CA THR A 227 2.39 -2.06 33.89
C THR A 227 0.86 -2.24 33.93
N GLN A 228 0.23 -2.67 32.83
CA GLN A 228 -1.21 -2.89 32.70
C GLN A 228 -1.64 -4.37 32.78
N GLU A 229 -0.73 -5.34 32.58
CA GLU A 229 -1.02 -6.77 32.62
C GLU A 229 -1.10 -7.37 34.05
N SER A 230 -2.27 -7.17 34.67
CA SER A 230 -2.84 -8.16 35.62
C SER A 230 -3.71 -9.21 34.91
N GLU A 231 -3.94 -9.10 33.60
CA GLU A 231 -4.83 -10.00 32.86
C GLU A 231 -4.27 -10.26 31.45
N HIS A 232 -3.87 -11.52 31.20
CA HIS A 232 -3.56 -12.20 29.91
C HIS A 232 -2.08 -12.53 29.62
N THR A 233 -1.82 -13.84 29.54
CA THR A 233 -0.52 -14.52 29.54
C THR A 233 0.07 -14.76 28.14
N GLU A 234 -0.49 -14.17 27.07
CA GLU A 234 -0.13 -14.51 25.69
C GLU A 234 0.85 -13.52 25.01
N VAL A 235 1.12 -12.34 25.61
CA VAL A 235 2.03 -11.32 25.06
C VAL A 235 3.52 -11.65 25.31
N GLY A 236 3.82 -12.48 26.32
CA GLY A 236 5.20 -12.74 26.77
C GLY A 236 6.15 -13.36 25.74
N VAL A 237 5.64 -14.11 24.75
CA VAL A 237 6.50 -14.83 23.77
C VAL A 237 7.10 -13.89 22.73
N ILE A 238 6.35 -12.87 22.29
CA ILE A 238 6.86 -11.84 21.35
C ILE A 238 7.92 -10.99 22.05
N THR A 239 7.71 -10.70 23.34
CA THR A 239 8.62 -9.92 24.18
C THR A 239 9.94 -10.63 24.44
N GLU A 240 9.95 -11.94 24.70
CA GLU A 240 11.21 -12.69 24.91
C GLU A 240 12.07 -12.75 23.63
N VAL A 241 11.44 -12.89 22.45
CA VAL A 241 12.17 -12.93 21.18
C VAL A 241 12.76 -11.56 20.84
N LEU A 242 12.00 -10.47 21.05
CA LEU A 242 12.49 -9.11 20.85
C LEU A 242 13.59 -8.72 21.85
N ALA A 243 13.43 -9.07 23.13
CA ALA A 243 14.46 -8.85 24.15
C ALA A 243 15.75 -9.63 23.85
N ALA A 244 15.65 -10.86 23.34
CA ALA A 244 16.81 -11.66 22.94
C ALA A 244 17.55 -11.09 21.70
N VAL A 245 16.82 -10.47 20.76
CA VAL A 245 17.42 -9.78 19.61
C VAL A 245 18.13 -8.49 20.07
N ILE A 246 17.47 -7.70 20.93
CA ILE A 246 18.03 -6.44 21.46
C ILE A 246 19.26 -6.71 22.32
N LEU A 247 19.20 -7.62 23.30
CA LEU A 247 20.33 -7.93 24.19
C LEU A 247 21.56 -8.48 23.46
N ASN A 248 21.38 -9.16 22.32
CA ASN A 248 22.49 -9.64 21.51
C ASN A 248 23.07 -8.57 20.58
N CYS A 249 22.26 -7.61 20.11
CA CYS A 249 22.73 -6.49 19.31
C CYS A 249 23.43 -5.43 20.17
N ASP A 250 22.85 -5.09 21.32
CA ASP A 250 23.32 -4.01 22.21
C ASP A 250 24.69 -4.34 22.84
N LYS A 251 24.91 -5.61 23.23
CA LYS A 251 26.22 -6.06 23.73
C LYS A 251 27.34 -5.98 22.68
N LYS A 252 27.02 -6.18 21.41
CA LYS A 252 28.02 -6.09 20.32
C LYS A 252 28.27 -4.64 19.89
N LEU A 253 27.23 -3.79 19.93
CA LEU A 253 27.34 -2.36 19.63
C LEU A 253 28.14 -1.62 20.71
N LEU A 254 27.87 -1.88 21.99
CA LEU A 254 28.62 -1.28 23.11
C LEU A 254 30.09 -1.73 23.15
N GLN A 255 30.38 -2.99 22.83
CA GLN A 255 31.76 -3.50 22.77
C GLN A 255 32.59 -2.92 21.62
N ASN A 256 31.96 -2.43 20.56
CA ASN A 256 32.63 -1.81 19.42
C ASN A 256 32.73 -0.29 19.56
N ALA A 257 31.84 0.36 20.31
CA ALA A 257 31.93 1.79 20.63
C ALA A 257 33.13 2.12 21.54
N ASP A 258 33.55 1.21 22.42
CA ASP A 258 34.75 1.39 23.27
C ASP A 258 36.08 1.25 22.51
N LYS A 259 36.05 0.97 21.20
CA LYS A 259 37.24 0.82 20.33
C LYS A 259 37.43 1.94 19.30
N PHE A 260 36.55 2.94 19.28
CA PHE A 260 36.66 4.13 18.43
C PHE A 260 36.88 5.39 19.25
#